data_AF-A0A9E0HG91-F1
#
_entry.id   AF-A0A9E0HG91-F1
#
_cell.length_a   1.000
_cell.length_b   1.000
_cell.length_c   1.000
_cell.angle_alpha   90.00
_cell.angle_beta   90.00
_cell.angle_gamma   90.00
#
_symmetry.space_group_name_H-M   'P 1'
#
loop_
_entity.id
_entity.type
_entity.pdbx_description
1 polymer ?
#
loop_
_entity_poly.entity_id
_entity_poly.type
_entity_poly.pdbx_seq_one_letter_code
_entity_poly.pdbx_strand_id
1 'polypeptide(L)'
;MASPCPICAGQLGGGELILVCSPCRDRLGVGPVRATGEFRVPTELCDDAPPTAPPRAIAGCSWCGKPDSEVRRLLGTATVAICDECVALCADILSAELGPEWRG
;
A
#
# COMPACT_ATOMS: atom_id res chain seq x y z
N MET A 1 0.93 -12.03 -36.69
CA MET A 1 0.88 -10.56 -36.58
C MET A 1 0.30 -10.26 -35.21
N ALA A 2 1.04 -9.58 -34.32
CA ALA A 2 0.54 -9.26 -32.98
C ALA A 2 -0.59 -8.23 -33.11
N SER A 3 -1.71 -8.46 -32.42
CA SER A 3 -2.78 -7.46 -32.39
C SER A 3 -2.27 -6.22 -31.63
N PRO A 4 -2.51 -5.01 -32.15
CA PRO A 4 -2.14 -3.78 -31.44
C PRO A 4 -2.97 -3.65 -30.16
N CYS A 5 -2.44 -2.93 -29.17
CA CYS A 5 -3.16 -2.67 -27.92
C CYS A 5 -4.55 -2.07 -28.21
N PRO A 6 -5.66 -2.65 -27.74
CA PRO A 6 -7.00 -2.15 -28.05
C PRO A 6 -7.32 -0.80 -27.39
N ILE A 7 -6.46 -0.33 -26.48
CA ILE A 7 -6.60 0.95 -25.78
C ILE A 7 -5.78 2.06 -26.46
N CYS A 8 -4.52 1.78 -26.83
CA CYS A 8 -3.60 2.81 -27.36
C CYS A 8 -3.01 2.51 -28.74
N ALA A 9 -3.39 1.39 -29.37
CA ALA A 9 -2.90 0.89 -30.65
C ALA A 9 -1.38 0.60 -30.74
N GLY A 10 -0.65 0.69 -29.63
CA GLY A 10 0.79 0.38 -29.57
C GLY A 10 1.10 -1.12 -29.74
N GLN A 11 2.35 -1.42 -30.13
CA GLN A 11 2.85 -2.80 -30.26
C GLN A 11 3.00 -3.44 -28.87
N LEU A 12 2.34 -4.57 -28.64
CA LEU A 12 2.49 -5.35 -27.41
C LEU A 12 3.82 -6.12 -27.45
N GLY A 13 4.66 -5.98 -26.43
CA GLY A 13 5.94 -6.68 -26.34
C GLY A 13 6.30 -7.04 -24.90
N GLY A 14 6.91 -8.23 -24.71
CA GLY A 14 7.37 -8.74 -23.43
C GLY A 14 6.28 -9.42 -22.59
N GLY A 15 6.63 -10.55 -21.95
CA GLY A 15 5.76 -11.30 -21.04
C GLY A 15 6.02 -12.82 -21.11
N GLU A 16 6.22 -13.46 -19.97
CA GLU A 16 6.32 -14.92 -19.87
C GLU A 16 4.90 -15.51 -19.83
N LEU A 17 4.62 -16.47 -20.71
CA LEU A 17 3.30 -17.09 -20.79
C LEU A 17 3.10 -18.02 -19.59
N ILE A 18 2.08 -17.76 -18.77
CA ILE A 18 1.64 -18.70 -17.74
C ILE A 18 0.59 -19.66 -18.31
N LEU A 19 0.71 -20.95 -17.97
CA LEU A 19 -0.27 -21.96 -18.36
C LEU A 19 -1.44 -21.97 -17.38
N VAL A 20 -2.66 -21.79 -17.89
CA VAL A 20 -3.92 -21.89 -17.12
C VAL A 20 -4.84 -22.94 -17.72
N CYS A 21 -5.74 -23.49 -16.90
CA CYS A 21 -6.72 -24.48 -17.37
C CYS A 21 -7.77 -23.84 -18.29
N SER A 22 -8.33 -24.64 -19.21
CA SER A 22 -9.30 -24.19 -20.23
C SER A 22 -10.48 -23.38 -19.67
N PRO A 23 -11.11 -23.77 -18.55
CA PRO A 23 -12.22 -22.99 -17.97
C PRO A 23 -11.81 -21.60 -17.46
N CYS A 24 -10.59 -21.47 -16.91
CA CYS A 24 -10.07 -20.18 -16.44
C CYS A 24 -9.73 -19.26 -17.61
N ARG A 25 -9.20 -19.81 -18.71
CA ARG A 25 -8.98 -19.06 -19.96
C ARG A 25 -10.28 -18.46 -20.49
N ASP A 26 -11.35 -19.25 -20.56
CA ASP A 26 -12.60 -18.83 -21.19
C ASP A 26 -13.39 -17.81 -20.32
N ARG A 27 -13.17 -17.81 -19.00
CA ARG A 27 -13.75 -16.80 -18.08
C ARG A 27 -13.00 -15.47 -18.05
N LEU A 28 -11.68 -15.47 -18.28
CA LEU A 28 -10.83 -14.30 -18.11
C LEU A 28 -10.54 -13.53 -19.41
N GLY A 29 -10.78 -14.13 -20.59
CA GLY A 29 -10.45 -13.51 -21.88
C GLY A 29 -11.63 -13.38 -22.83
N VAL A 30 -11.92 -12.17 -23.30
CA VAL A 30 -12.59 -11.96 -24.60
C VAL A 30 -11.56 -12.19 -25.72
N GLY A 31 -11.57 -13.39 -26.30
CA GLY A 31 -10.79 -13.75 -27.50
C GLY A 31 -9.61 -14.71 -27.28
N PRO A 32 -9.01 -15.25 -28.37
CA PRO A 32 -7.93 -16.24 -28.28
C PRO A 32 -6.73 -15.65 -27.55
N VAL A 33 -6.45 -16.23 -26.39
CA VAL A 33 -5.37 -15.86 -25.47
C VAL A 33 -3.99 -16.19 -26.08
N ARG A 34 -3.56 -15.39 -27.04
CA ARG A 34 -2.14 -15.13 -27.31
C ARG A 34 -1.71 -13.75 -26.79
N ALA A 35 -2.65 -12.97 -26.26
CA ALA A 35 -2.43 -11.71 -25.60
C ALA A 35 -3.55 -11.51 -24.56
N THR A 36 -3.43 -12.14 -23.39
CA THR A 36 -4.08 -11.67 -22.16
C THR A 36 -2.94 -11.47 -21.18
N GLY A 37 -2.75 -10.34 -20.54
CA GLY A 37 -3.65 -9.23 -20.28
C GLY A 37 -3.01 -8.53 -19.11
N GLU A 38 -1.86 -7.90 -19.35
CA GLU A 38 -1.23 -7.02 -18.37
C GLU A 38 -1.83 -5.64 -18.60
N PHE A 39 -2.82 -5.30 -17.77
CA PHE A 39 -3.30 -3.92 -17.69
C PHE A 39 -2.18 -3.09 -17.08
N ARG A 40 -1.57 -2.20 -17.89
CA ARG A 40 -0.70 -1.17 -17.34
C ARG A 40 -1.58 -0.12 -16.67
N VAL A 41 -1.42 0.01 -15.36
CA VAL A 41 -2.01 1.10 -14.58
C VAL A 41 -1.45 2.42 -15.11
N PRO A 42 -2.28 3.45 -15.36
CA PRO A 42 -1.79 4.78 -15.75
C PRO A 42 -0.79 5.30 -14.72
N THR A 43 0.31 5.91 -15.17
CA THR A 43 1.38 6.39 -14.27
C THR A 43 0.86 7.41 -13.26
N GLU A 44 -0.19 8.15 -13.57
CA GLU A 44 -0.89 9.02 -12.62
C GLU A 44 -1.59 8.30 -11.44
N LEU A 45 -1.76 6.98 -11.50
CA LEU A 45 -2.19 6.10 -10.39
C LEU A 45 -1.04 5.22 -9.86
N CYS A 46 0.12 5.24 -10.53
CA CYS A 46 1.34 4.66 -9.99
C CYS A 46 2.00 5.77 -9.18
N ASP A 47 2.15 5.64 -7.87
CA ASP A 47 3.03 6.50 -7.10
C ASP A 47 4.50 6.26 -7.50
N ASP A 48 4.88 6.62 -8.74
CA ASP A 48 6.24 6.62 -9.29
C ASP A 48 6.98 7.89 -8.83
N ALA A 49 6.87 8.21 -7.54
CA ALA A 49 7.95 8.93 -6.89
C ALA A 49 9.09 7.89 -6.75
N PRO A 50 10.27 8.10 -7.35
CA PRO A 50 11.40 7.24 -7.01
C PRO A 50 11.60 7.27 -5.49
N PRO A 51 11.92 6.16 -4.80
CA PRO A 51 12.35 6.19 -3.41
C PRO A 51 13.74 6.84 -3.33
N THR A 52 13.83 8.12 -3.68
CA THR A 52 15.03 8.96 -3.59
C THR A 52 15.06 9.78 -2.30
N ALA A 53 14.00 9.70 -1.50
CA ALA A 53 14.14 9.75 -0.07
C ALA A 53 14.12 8.31 0.45
N PRO A 54 15.03 7.90 1.37
CA PRO A 54 14.69 6.77 2.24
C PRO A 54 13.28 7.03 2.79
N PRO A 55 12.45 5.99 3.04
CA PRO A 55 11.16 6.19 3.72
C PRO A 55 11.45 7.14 4.85
N ARG A 56 10.84 8.34 4.82
CA ARG A 56 11.19 9.45 5.70
C ARG A 56 11.14 8.85 7.09
N ALA A 57 12.29 8.51 7.65
CA ALA A 57 12.33 7.66 8.83
C ALA A 57 11.60 8.49 9.87
N ILE A 58 10.47 7.98 10.34
CA ILE A 58 9.61 8.77 11.20
C ILE A 58 10.41 8.96 12.47
N ALA A 59 11.01 10.13 12.56
CA ALA A 59 12.04 10.43 13.53
C ALA A 59 11.44 10.83 14.87
N GLY A 60 10.18 10.47 15.13
CA GLY A 60 9.54 10.71 16.41
C GLY A 60 8.03 10.62 16.45
N CYS A 61 7.54 10.65 17.69
CA CYS A 61 6.12 10.65 18.00
C CYS A 61 5.47 11.99 17.59
N SER A 62 4.35 11.93 16.86
CA SER A 62 3.58 13.10 16.44
C SER A 62 2.88 13.83 17.59
N TRP A 63 2.79 13.22 18.77
CA TRP A 63 2.16 13.81 19.95
C TRP A 63 3.16 14.58 20.83
N CYS A 64 4.23 13.91 21.27
CA CYS A 64 5.23 14.50 22.17
C CYS A 64 6.49 15.02 21.45
N GLY A 65 6.68 14.68 20.17
CA GLY A 65 7.84 15.07 19.38
C GLY A 65 9.12 14.27 19.67
N LYS A 66 9.13 13.38 20.66
CA LYS A 66 10.32 12.57 21.02
C LYS A 66 10.73 11.64 19.88
N PRO A 67 12.04 11.51 19.58
CA PRO A 67 12.55 10.62 18.57
C PRO A 67 12.47 9.14 18.96
N ASP A 68 12.60 8.23 17.98
CA ASP A 68 12.58 6.79 18.21
C ASP A 68 13.67 6.33 19.20
N SER A 69 14.81 7.03 19.23
CA SER A 69 15.90 6.78 20.16
C SER A 69 15.57 7.10 21.63
N GLU A 70 14.54 7.93 21.89
CA GLU A 70 14.16 8.38 23.23
C GLU A 70 12.90 7.66 23.75
N VAL A 71 12.26 6.82 22.94
CA VAL A 71 11.03 6.12 23.31
C VAL A 71 11.22 4.61 23.21
N ARG A 72 10.49 3.86 24.04
CA ARG A 72 10.66 2.40 24.10
C ARG A 72 10.04 1.72 22.88
N ARG A 73 8.89 2.20 22.43
CA ARG A 73 8.23 1.73 21.21
C ARG A 73 7.55 2.89 20.49
N LEU A 74 7.64 2.87 19.17
CA LEU A 74 6.94 3.79 18.28
C LEU A 74 6.01 2.99 17.37
N LEU A 75 4.72 3.32 17.38
CA LEU A 75 3.66 2.65 16.63
C LEU A 75 3.13 3.61 15.57
N GLY A 76 3.12 3.23 14.30
CA GLY A 76 2.70 4.17 13.26
C GLY A 76 2.74 3.64 11.82
N THR A 77 2.26 4.46 10.91
CA THR A 77 2.40 4.31 9.45
C THR A 77 3.44 5.30 8.95
N ALA A 78 3.88 5.21 7.69
CA ALA A 78 4.94 6.06 7.09
C ALA A 78 4.80 7.58 7.30
N THR A 79 3.61 8.10 7.66
CA THR A 79 3.32 9.52 7.83
C THR A 79 2.97 9.95 9.26
N VAL A 80 2.56 9.03 10.14
CA VAL A 80 2.14 9.36 11.51
C VAL A 80 2.54 8.26 12.48
N ALA A 81 3.07 8.62 13.65
CA ALA A 81 3.47 7.66 14.67
C ALA A 81 3.25 8.17 16.10
N ILE A 82 2.98 7.24 17.02
CA ILE A 82 2.72 7.50 18.43
C ILE A 82 3.57 6.58 19.32
N CYS A 83 4.17 7.11 20.39
CA CYS A 83 4.97 6.30 21.30
C CYS A 83 4.13 5.62 22.39
N ASP A 84 4.69 4.60 23.05
CA ASP A 84 3.99 3.85 24.10
C ASP A 84 3.61 4.70 25.32
N GLU A 85 4.45 5.66 25.71
CA GLU A 85 4.13 6.64 26.75
C GLU A 85 2.90 7.49 26.39
N CYS A 86 2.82 7.99 25.15
CA CYS A 86 1.67 8.77 24.70
C CYS A 86 0.41 7.93 24.59
N VAL A 87 0.51 6.67 24.15
CA VAL A 87 -0.64 5.75 24.13
C VAL A 87 -1.16 5.50 25.55
N ALA A 88 -0.27 5.31 26.53
CA ALA A 88 -0.66 5.15 27.94
C ALA A 88 -1.36 6.41 28.47
N LEU A 89 -0.79 7.59 28.22
CA LEU A 89 -1.39 8.86 28.63
C LEU A 89 -2.77 9.09 28.00
N CYS A 90 -2.92 8.83 26.69
CA CYS A 90 -4.22 8.90 26.02
C CYS A 90 -5.22 7.94 26.67
N ALA A 91 -4.78 6.74 27.03
CA ALA A 91 -5.64 5.76 27.65
C ALA A 91 -6.10 6.17 29.07
N ASP A 92 -5.25 6.85 29.84
CA ASP A 92 -5.61 7.38 31.15
C ASP A 92 -6.62 8.53 31.03
N ILE A 93 -6.41 9.43 30.06
CA ILE A 93 -7.36 10.51 29.72
C ILE A 93 -8.73 9.92 29.34
N LEU A 94 -8.76 8.93 28.44
CA LEU A 94 -10.01 8.28 28.02
C LEU A 94 -10.71 7.58 29.19
N SER A 95 -9.96 6.96 30.11
CA SER A 95 -10.54 6.34 31.30
C SER A 95 -11.16 7.36 32.26
N ALA A 96 -10.56 8.54 32.37
CA ALA A 96 -11.07 9.63 33.21
C ALA A 96 -12.32 10.28 32.61
N GLU A 97 -12.34 10.50 31.29
CA GLU A 97 -13.44 11.20 30.59
C GLU A 97 -14.63 10.29 30.28
N LEU A 98 -14.38 9.03 29.90
CA LEU A 98 -15.42 8.10 29.42
C LEU A 98 -15.76 6.99 30.43
N GLY A 99 -15.04 6.90 31.55
CA GLY A 99 -15.18 5.81 32.53
C GLY A 99 -14.41 4.55 32.11
N PRO A 100 -14.04 3.66 33.07
CA PRO A 100 -13.13 2.53 32.81
C PRO A 100 -13.66 1.47 31.84
N GLU A 101 -14.95 1.51 31.48
CA GLU A 101 -15.58 0.58 30.55
C GLU A 101 -15.23 0.81 29.07
N TRP A 102 -14.60 1.93 28.69
CA TRP A 102 -14.28 2.23 27.29
C TRP A 102 -13.36 1.21 26.60
N ARG A 103 -12.67 0.38 27.38
CA ARG A 103 -11.72 -0.64 26.89
C ARG A 103 -12.33 -2.04 26.68
N GLY A 104 -13.66 -2.15 26.73
CA GLY A 104 -14.42 -3.40 26.61
C GLY A 104 -14.71 -3.86 25.18
#